data_AF-A0A5D0R1E8-F1
#
_entry.id   AF-A0A5D0R1E8-F1
#
_cell.length_a   1.000
_cell.length_b   1.000
_cell.length_c   1.000
_cell.angle_alpha   90.00
_cell.angle_beta   90.00
_cell.angle_gamma   90.00
#
_symmetry.space_group_name_H-M   'P 1'
#
loop_
_entity.id
_entity.type
_entity.pdbx_description
1 polymer ?
#
loop_
_entity_poly.entity_id
_entity_poly.type
_entity_poly.pdbx_seq_one_letter_code
_entity_poly.pdbx_strand_id
1 'polypeptide(L)'
;MKIYKLFFLVVTVSLFVFSCSTDNEHIENKINESQLTNTLLKGLPTQKLIIGSNTYLLNSSGYHTKYTNGIFKYDFKYSSPVSFTYTETQSEFKISNPKNNEFVKLSELKILNNDKTSFTLETSSGFIIEDVVLEHNSNKICWPCIIIPLAGEVIETIIESVGDNYDSNCALAIEACEFGVQSIQIIDQGWFSSASCTVICK
;
A
#
# COMPACT_ATOMS: atom_id res chain seq x y z
N MET A 1 -31.47 -20.65 75.12
CA MET A 1 -32.21 -19.62 74.36
C MET A 1 -31.96 -19.86 72.88
N LYS A 2 -32.90 -20.39 72.08
CA LYS A 2 -33.98 -19.62 71.42
C LYS A 2 -33.33 -18.44 70.65
N ILE A 3 -33.23 -18.38 69.33
CA ILE A 3 -34.31 -18.53 68.34
C ILE A 3 -33.71 -18.38 66.91
N TYR A 4 -34.02 -19.33 66.01
CA TYR A 4 -34.48 -19.12 64.61
C TYR A 4 -33.39 -18.68 63.61
N LYS A 5 -33.46 -18.91 62.31
CA LYS A 5 -34.38 -19.54 61.35
C LYS A 5 -33.49 -19.68 60.08
N LEU A 6 -33.43 -20.86 59.48
CA LEU A 6 -34.12 -21.17 58.23
C LEU A 6 -33.57 -20.48 56.96
N PHE A 7 -33.11 -21.35 56.05
CA PHE A 7 -33.18 -21.34 54.59
C PHE A 7 -32.48 -20.23 53.79
N PHE A 8 -31.47 -20.63 53.02
CA PHE A 8 -31.61 -20.99 51.58
C PHE A 8 -30.27 -21.59 51.12
N LEU A 9 -30.10 -22.92 51.16
CA LEU A 9 -30.14 -23.83 50.00
C LEU A 9 -30.07 -23.17 48.60
N VAL A 10 -29.25 -23.80 47.75
CA VAL A 10 -29.25 -23.85 46.27
C VAL A 10 -28.14 -23.02 45.60
N VAL A 11 -27.48 -23.73 44.66
CA VAL A 11 -26.56 -23.27 43.61
C VAL A 11 -25.08 -23.24 44.06
N THR A 12 -24.28 -24.31 43.97
CA THR A 12 -23.80 -25.00 42.74
C THR A 12 -23.66 -24.09 41.52
N VAL A 13 -22.66 -23.20 41.53
CA VAL A 13 -21.96 -22.73 40.32
C VAL A 13 -20.47 -22.70 40.72
N SER A 14 -19.68 -23.70 40.34
CA SER A 14 -18.93 -23.68 39.09
C SER A 14 -18.26 -22.34 38.81
N LEU A 15 -17.28 -21.96 39.64
CA LEU A 15 -16.13 -21.22 39.13
C LEU A 15 -15.04 -22.24 38.82
N PHE A 16 -15.32 -23.02 37.78
CA PHE A 16 -14.28 -23.47 36.87
C PHE A 16 -13.45 -22.24 36.54
N VAL A 17 -12.17 -22.29 36.89
CA VAL A 17 -11.16 -21.44 36.29
C VAL A 17 -11.24 -21.66 34.79
N PHE A 18 -11.90 -20.73 34.12
CA PHE A 18 -11.79 -20.54 32.68
C PHE A 18 -10.32 -20.20 32.41
N SER A 19 -9.50 -21.22 32.14
CA SER A 19 -8.47 -21.07 31.12
C SER A 19 -9.18 -20.86 29.79
N CYS A 20 -9.65 -19.63 29.56
CA CYS A 20 -9.63 -19.10 28.22
C CYS A 20 -8.14 -19.02 27.88
N SER A 21 -7.63 -20.10 27.25
CA SER A 21 -6.79 -19.89 26.09
C SER A 21 -7.58 -18.93 25.23
N THR A 22 -7.28 -17.64 25.30
CA THR A 22 -7.44 -16.82 24.12
C THR A 22 -6.48 -17.44 23.12
N ASP A 23 -7.00 -18.44 22.41
CA ASP A 23 -6.81 -18.49 20.98
C ASP A 23 -7.27 -17.11 20.52
N ASN A 24 -6.35 -16.14 20.60
CA ASN A 24 -6.34 -15.07 19.65
C ASN A 24 -6.14 -15.82 18.33
N GLU A 25 -7.25 -16.26 17.75
CA GLU A 25 -7.44 -16.12 16.32
C GLU A 25 -6.97 -14.71 16.03
N HIS A 26 -5.70 -14.61 15.65
CA HIS A 26 -5.29 -13.62 14.70
C HIS A 26 -6.37 -13.70 13.64
N ILE A 27 -7.26 -12.72 13.64
CA ILE A 27 -7.99 -12.34 12.45
C ILE A 27 -6.89 -11.85 11.51
N GLU A 28 -6.13 -12.80 10.94
CA GLU A 28 -5.66 -12.68 9.59
C GLU A 28 -6.94 -12.42 8.82
N ASN A 29 -7.20 -11.14 8.51
CA ASN A 29 -8.05 -10.78 7.41
C ASN A 29 -7.34 -11.34 6.17
N LYS A 30 -7.52 -12.65 5.97
CA LYS A 30 -7.14 -13.39 4.79
C LYS A 30 -7.92 -12.72 3.69
N ILE A 31 -7.20 -11.95 2.89
CA ILE A 31 -7.67 -11.36 1.64
C ILE A 31 -8.48 -12.44 0.95
N ASN A 32 -9.79 -12.19 0.81
CA ASN A 32 -10.70 -13.16 0.22
C ASN A 32 -10.22 -13.42 -1.22
N GLU A 33 -9.65 -14.61 -1.47
CA GLU A 33 -9.07 -15.01 -2.77
C GLU A 33 -10.04 -14.81 -3.94
N SER A 34 -11.35 -14.74 -3.66
CA SER A 34 -12.40 -14.47 -4.64
C SER A 34 -12.34 -13.03 -5.22
N GLN A 35 -11.77 -12.06 -4.50
CA GLN A 35 -11.59 -10.69 -5.02
C GLN A 35 -10.29 -10.55 -5.82
N LEU A 36 -9.26 -11.33 -5.48
CA LEU A 36 -8.01 -11.44 -6.25
C LEU A 36 -8.26 -12.07 -7.64
N THR A 37 -9.23 -12.98 -7.74
CA THR A 37 -9.59 -13.68 -8.99
C THR A 37 -10.29 -12.80 -10.03
N ASN A 38 -10.95 -11.72 -9.64
CA ASN A 38 -11.47 -10.75 -10.60
C ASN A 38 -10.38 -9.83 -11.17
N THR A 39 -9.30 -9.58 -10.42
CA THR A 39 -8.11 -8.87 -10.90
C THR A 39 -7.26 -9.75 -11.82
N LEU A 40 -7.29 -11.08 -11.64
CA LEU A 40 -6.58 -12.08 -12.45
C LEU A 40 -7.04 -12.14 -13.93
N LEU A 41 -8.19 -11.55 -14.28
CA LEU A 41 -8.70 -11.50 -15.65
C LEU A 41 -8.13 -10.32 -16.48
N LYS A 42 -7.30 -9.44 -15.89
CA LYS A 42 -6.70 -8.26 -16.55
C LYS A 42 -5.16 -8.34 -16.72
N GLY A 43 -4.60 -9.53 -16.68
CA GLY A 43 -3.14 -9.74 -16.64
C GLY A 43 -2.64 -9.80 -15.20
N LEU A 44 -1.74 -10.74 -14.91
CA LEU A 44 -1.18 -10.94 -13.57
C LEU A 44 -0.50 -9.65 -13.10
N PRO A 45 -0.80 -9.12 -11.90
CA PRO A 45 0.01 -8.07 -11.31
C PRO A 45 1.43 -8.63 -11.17
N THR A 46 2.40 -7.93 -11.74
CA THR A 46 3.77 -8.41 -11.84
C THR A 46 4.51 -8.23 -10.53
N GLN A 47 4.09 -7.27 -9.70
CA GLN A 47 4.65 -6.95 -8.38
C GLN A 47 3.60 -6.32 -7.44
N LYS A 48 3.98 -6.23 -6.16
CA LYS A 48 3.20 -5.57 -5.12
C LYS A 48 4.09 -4.65 -4.30
N LEU A 49 3.65 -3.41 -4.09
CA LEU A 49 4.32 -2.44 -3.22
C LEU A 49 3.45 -2.19 -1.98
N ILE A 50 4.06 -2.20 -0.79
CA ILE A 50 3.37 -2.01 0.48
C ILE A 50 4.00 -0.80 1.17
N ILE A 51 3.15 0.17 1.52
CA ILE A 51 3.53 1.42 2.18
C ILE A 51 2.54 1.63 3.33
N GLY A 52 2.98 1.38 4.56
CA GLY A 52 2.11 1.43 5.74
C GLY A 52 0.89 0.51 5.60
N SER A 53 -0.32 1.07 5.73
CA SER A 53 -1.59 0.34 5.54
C SER A 53 -2.01 0.17 4.07
N ASN A 54 -1.28 0.79 3.14
CA ASN A 54 -1.62 0.77 1.73
C ASN A 54 -0.88 -0.36 1.01
N THR A 55 -1.60 -1.01 0.10
CA THR A 55 -1.06 -2.03 -0.81
C THR A 55 -1.37 -1.61 -2.23
N TYR A 56 -0.36 -1.65 -3.08
CA TYR A 56 -0.45 -1.29 -4.48
C TYR A 56 -0.10 -2.51 -5.33
N LEU A 57 -0.99 -2.85 -6.26
CA LEU A 57 -0.75 -3.91 -7.24
C LEU A 57 -0.27 -3.29 -8.55
N LEU A 58 0.94 -3.65 -8.98
CA LEU A 58 1.57 -3.10 -10.17
C LEU A 58 1.22 -4.00 -11.36
N ASN A 59 0.42 -3.48 -12.31
CA ASN A 59 0.02 -4.21 -13.52
C ASN A 59 0.75 -3.64 -14.74
N SER A 60 1.22 -4.53 -15.61
CA SER A 60 1.88 -4.19 -16.88
C SER A 60 0.97 -3.53 -17.91
N SER A 61 -0.35 -3.53 -17.70
CA SER A 61 -1.32 -2.76 -18.51
C SER A 61 -1.28 -1.24 -18.26
N GLY A 62 -0.51 -0.80 -17.26
CA GLY A 62 -0.39 0.59 -16.82
C GLY A 62 -1.54 1.07 -15.93
N TYR A 63 -2.46 0.19 -15.54
CA TYR A 63 -3.42 0.47 -14.46
C TYR A 63 -2.93 -0.17 -13.17
N HIS A 64 -2.69 0.63 -12.16
CA HIS A 64 -2.31 0.17 -10.83
C HIS A 64 -3.52 0.15 -9.91
N THR A 65 -3.54 -0.72 -8.92
CA THR A 65 -4.68 -0.81 -7.99
C THR A 65 -4.25 -0.46 -6.58
N LYS A 66 -4.96 0.47 -5.93
CA LYS A 66 -4.74 0.85 -4.53
C LYS A 66 -5.73 0.11 -3.61
N TYR A 67 -5.19 -0.49 -2.57
CA TYR A 67 -5.93 -1.03 -1.43
C TYR A 67 -5.48 -0.32 -0.16
N THR A 68 -6.39 -0.09 0.77
CA THR A 68 -6.07 0.40 2.12
C THR A 68 -6.68 -0.56 3.13
N ASN A 69 -5.87 -1.09 4.04
CA ASN A 69 -6.29 -2.13 5.00
C ASN A 69 -6.95 -3.34 4.31
N GLY A 70 -6.42 -3.74 3.14
CA GLY A 70 -6.95 -4.84 2.33
C GLY A 70 -8.24 -4.55 1.57
N ILE A 71 -8.80 -3.34 1.70
CA ILE A 71 -10.04 -2.93 1.02
C ILE A 71 -9.69 -2.17 -0.26
N PHE A 72 -10.25 -2.61 -1.39
CA PHE A 72 -10.11 -1.92 -2.68
C PHE A 72 -10.55 -0.46 -2.57
N LYS A 73 -9.74 0.45 -3.11
CA LYS A 73 -10.08 1.87 -3.22
C LYS A 73 -10.42 2.25 -4.66
N TYR A 74 -9.45 2.14 -5.55
CA TYR A 74 -9.59 2.49 -6.96
C TYR A 74 -8.43 1.93 -7.78
N ASP A 75 -8.65 1.86 -9.10
CA ASP A 75 -7.57 1.72 -10.07
C ASP A 75 -7.06 3.13 -10.45
N PHE A 76 -5.76 3.29 -10.66
CA PHE A 76 -5.16 4.55 -11.11
C PHE A 76 -4.20 4.34 -12.27
N LYS A 77 -4.04 5.36 -13.10
CA LYS A 77 -3.12 5.37 -14.23
C LYS A 77 -2.62 6.78 -14.53
N TYR A 78 -1.35 6.92 -14.87
CA TYR A 78 -0.82 8.18 -15.39
C TYR A 78 -1.20 8.38 -16.86
N SER A 79 -1.58 9.61 -17.21
CA SER A 79 -1.94 9.98 -18.59
C SER A 79 -0.78 9.86 -19.57
N SER A 80 0.45 9.85 -19.06
CA SER A 80 1.68 9.68 -19.83
C SER A 80 2.69 8.92 -18.99
N PRO A 81 3.54 8.06 -19.59
CA PRO A 81 4.58 7.36 -18.86
C PRO A 81 5.49 8.34 -18.12
N VAL A 82 5.82 8.03 -16.86
CA VAL A 82 6.74 8.85 -16.09
C VAL A 82 8.15 8.75 -16.67
N SER A 83 8.71 9.90 -17.07
CA SER A 83 10.10 10.01 -17.51
C SER A 83 11.01 10.20 -16.30
N PHE A 84 12.11 9.45 -16.24
CA PHE A 84 13.04 9.51 -15.13
C PHE A 84 14.50 9.33 -15.57
N THR A 85 15.40 9.81 -14.74
CA THR A 85 16.83 9.48 -14.73
C THR A 85 17.18 8.83 -13.39
N TYR A 86 18.29 8.12 -13.29
CA TYR A 86 18.72 7.55 -12.03
C TYR A 86 20.23 7.65 -11.81
N THR A 87 20.61 7.70 -10.53
CA THR A 87 21.98 7.58 -10.06
C THR A 87 22.02 6.56 -8.93
N GLU A 88 23.03 5.72 -8.94
CA GLU A 88 23.24 4.69 -7.92
C GLU A 88 24.57 4.93 -7.20
N THR A 89 24.54 4.75 -5.88
CA THR A 89 25.75 4.60 -5.06
C THR A 89 25.64 3.29 -4.28
N GLN A 90 26.64 2.98 -3.44
CA GLN A 90 26.62 1.78 -2.61
C GLN A 90 25.46 1.75 -1.60
N SER A 91 24.96 2.92 -1.17
CA SER A 91 23.97 3.03 -0.09
C SER A 91 22.62 3.56 -0.55
N GLU A 92 22.55 4.19 -1.73
CA GLU A 92 21.33 4.84 -2.20
C GLU A 92 21.11 4.63 -3.70
N PHE A 93 19.83 4.51 -4.07
CA PHE A 93 19.35 4.58 -5.43
C PHE A 93 18.43 5.80 -5.57
N LYS A 94 18.87 6.79 -6.34
CA LYS A 94 18.13 8.04 -6.53
C LYS A 94 17.57 8.09 -7.94
N ILE A 95 16.26 8.29 -8.02
CA ILE A 95 15.49 8.48 -9.24
C ILE A 95 15.09 9.95 -9.30
N SER A 96 15.36 10.64 -10.42
CA SER A 96 15.10 12.07 -10.57
C SER A 96 14.24 12.37 -11.79
N ASN A 97 13.33 13.33 -11.65
CA ASN A 97 12.55 13.88 -12.75
C ASN A 97 13.48 14.72 -13.63
N PRO A 98 13.62 14.44 -14.94
CA PRO A 98 14.54 15.18 -15.80
C PRO A 98 14.07 16.62 -16.08
N LYS A 99 12.81 16.96 -15.80
CA LYS A 99 12.23 18.27 -16.11
C LYS A 99 12.39 19.28 -14.97
N ASN A 100 12.62 18.82 -13.75
CA ASN A 100 12.71 19.66 -12.56
C ASN A 100 13.64 19.02 -11.51
N ASN A 101 13.62 19.51 -10.26
CA ASN A 101 14.48 19.00 -9.19
C ASN A 101 13.80 17.94 -8.30
N GLU A 102 12.71 17.34 -8.76
CA GLU A 102 12.00 16.32 -7.99
C GLU A 102 12.73 14.99 -8.04
N PHE A 103 12.69 14.27 -6.92
CA PHE A 103 13.35 12.97 -6.81
C PHE A 103 12.65 12.04 -5.84
N VAL A 104 12.88 10.75 -6.06
CA VAL A 104 12.66 9.66 -5.13
C VAL A 104 14.01 9.05 -4.82
N LYS A 105 14.36 8.93 -3.55
CA LYS A 105 15.56 8.24 -3.09
C LYS A 105 15.15 7.00 -2.32
N LEU A 106 15.79 5.89 -2.66
CA LEU A 106 15.65 4.62 -1.98
C LEU A 106 16.96 4.32 -1.25
N SER A 107 16.88 3.94 0.01
CA SER A 107 18.03 3.69 0.87
C SER A 107 17.76 2.51 1.81
N GLU A 108 18.80 2.04 2.50
CA GLU A 108 18.67 0.97 3.50
C GLU A 108 18.01 -0.31 2.97
N LEU A 109 18.44 -0.77 1.79
CA LEU A 109 17.93 -2.00 1.19
C LEU A 109 18.15 -3.20 2.13
N LYS A 110 17.06 -3.83 2.55
CA LYS A 110 17.04 -5.06 3.35
C LYS A 110 16.35 -6.16 2.55
N ILE A 111 16.93 -7.34 2.57
CA ILE A 111 16.36 -8.54 1.94
C ILE A 111 15.55 -9.24 3.00
N LEU A 112 14.23 -9.28 2.84
CA LEU A 112 13.37 -9.99 3.79
C LEU A 112 13.36 -11.49 3.45
N ASN A 113 13.25 -11.81 2.16
CA ASN A 113 13.35 -13.15 1.60
C ASN A 113 13.64 -13.06 0.08
N ASN A 114 13.50 -14.16 -0.66
CA ASN A 114 13.83 -14.21 -2.09
C ASN A 114 12.93 -13.33 -2.97
N ASP A 115 11.70 -13.08 -2.54
CA ASP A 115 10.68 -12.37 -3.30
C ASP A 115 10.30 -11.02 -2.69
N LYS A 116 10.91 -10.63 -1.57
CA LYS A 116 10.58 -9.39 -0.84
C LYS A 116 11.82 -8.66 -0.38
N THR A 117 11.84 -7.38 -0.69
CA THR A 117 12.82 -6.43 -0.19
C THR A 117 12.13 -5.29 0.53
N SER A 118 12.78 -4.74 1.54
CA SER A 118 12.33 -3.53 2.20
C SER A 118 13.37 -2.43 2.09
N PHE A 119 12.91 -1.18 2.12
CA PHE A 119 13.79 -0.02 2.02
C PHE A 119 13.13 1.23 2.62
N THR A 120 13.96 2.25 2.82
CA THR A 120 13.52 3.59 3.20
C THR A 120 13.38 4.45 1.96
N LEU A 121 12.22 5.07 1.83
CA LEU A 121 11.85 6.01 0.76
C LEU A 121 12.02 7.44 1.26
N GLU A 122 12.67 8.30 0.49
CA GLU A 122 12.73 9.75 0.71
C GLU A 122 12.32 10.48 -0.58
N THR A 123 11.48 11.50 -0.49
CA THR A 123 11.09 12.34 -1.63
C THR A 123 11.74 13.72 -1.57
N SER A 124 11.81 14.41 -2.70
CA SER A 124 12.25 15.82 -2.74
C SER A 124 11.36 16.79 -1.97
N SER A 125 10.12 16.39 -1.64
CA SER A 125 9.22 17.15 -0.76
C SER A 125 9.50 16.92 0.73
N GLY A 126 10.47 16.08 1.08
CA GLY A 126 10.88 15.79 2.45
C GLY A 126 10.06 14.69 3.13
N PHE A 127 9.21 13.96 2.40
CA PHE A 127 8.54 12.78 2.94
C PHE A 127 9.55 11.64 3.07
N ILE A 128 9.63 11.07 4.26
CA ILE A 128 10.43 9.89 4.55
C ILE A 128 9.49 8.79 5.01
N ILE A 129 9.55 7.63 4.35
CA ILE A 129 8.76 6.45 4.70
C ILE A 129 9.70 5.27 4.89
N GLU A 130 9.75 4.78 6.12
CA GLU A 130 10.52 3.60 6.49
C GLU A 130 9.74 2.32 6.17
N ASP A 131 10.46 1.21 6.02
CA ASP A 131 9.90 -0.13 5.83
C ASP A 131 8.92 -0.26 4.66
N VAL A 132 9.19 0.43 3.54
CA VAL A 132 8.49 0.19 2.27
C VAL A 132 8.87 -1.20 1.77
N VAL A 133 7.88 -2.07 1.52
CA VAL A 133 8.13 -3.45 1.07
C VAL A 133 7.74 -3.60 -0.39
N LEU A 134 8.66 -4.10 -1.19
CA LEU A 134 8.44 -4.49 -2.57
C LEU A 134 8.48 -6.02 -2.69
N GLU A 135 7.36 -6.61 -3.10
CA GLU A 135 7.28 -8.01 -3.51
C GLU A 135 7.55 -8.11 -5.02
N HIS A 136 8.61 -8.81 -5.41
CA HIS A 136 9.11 -8.89 -6.78
C HIS A 136 9.49 -10.32 -7.20
N ASN A 137 9.39 -10.59 -8.49
CA ASN A 137 9.74 -11.89 -9.07
C ASN A 137 11.22 -11.98 -9.56
N SER A 138 12.11 -11.12 -9.06
CA SER A 138 13.53 -11.12 -9.44
C SER A 138 14.34 -12.10 -8.58
N ASN A 139 15.11 -12.96 -9.25
CA ASN A 139 16.11 -13.81 -8.59
C ASN A 139 17.43 -13.08 -8.29
N LYS A 140 17.54 -11.80 -8.67
CA LYS A 140 18.75 -10.98 -8.50
C LYS A 140 18.52 -9.89 -7.49
N ILE A 141 19.46 -9.74 -6.57
CA ILE A 141 19.35 -8.84 -5.44
C ILE A 141 20.34 -7.69 -5.61
N CYS A 142 19.89 -6.62 -6.26
CA CYS A 142 20.59 -5.35 -6.36
C CYS A 142 19.59 -4.24 -6.69
N TRP A 143 19.90 -2.99 -6.36
CA TRP A 143 19.03 -1.85 -6.66
C TRP A 143 18.63 -1.79 -8.15
N PRO A 144 19.58 -1.79 -9.10
CA PRO A 144 19.30 -1.87 -10.53
C PRO A 144 18.49 -3.08 -10.94
N CYS A 145 18.73 -4.23 -10.31
CA CYS A 145 18.15 -5.51 -10.66
C CYS A 145 16.65 -5.55 -10.34
N ILE A 146 16.27 -4.86 -9.27
CA ILE A 146 14.92 -4.84 -8.74
C ILE A 146 14.16 -3.62 -9.26
N ILE A 147 14.78 -2.44 -9.20
CA ILE A 147 14.10 -1.17 -9.43
C ILE A 147 14.07 -0.77 -10.91
N ILE A 148 15.16 -0.91 -11.68
CA ILE A 148 15.16 -0.44 -13.08
C ILE A 148 14.07 -1.10 -13.95
N PRO A 149 13.84 -2.42 -13.90
CA PRO A 149 12.79 -3.05 -14.69
C PRO A 149 11.40 -2.52 -14.35
N LEU A 150 11.23 -1.95 -13.16
CA LEU A 150 9.95 -1.56 -12.55
C LEU A 150 9.89 -0.07 -12.25
N ALA A 151 10.87 0.69 -12.71
CA ALA A 151 11.10 2.03 -12.17
C ALA A 151 9.91 2.91 -12.49
N GLY A 152 9.32 2.80 -13.69
CA GLY A 152 8.10 3.52 -14.05
C GLY A 152 6.95 3.23 -13.08
N GLU A 153 6.59 1.96 -12.93
CA GLU A 153 5.45 1.53 -12.11
C GLU A 153 5.66 1.80 -10.61
N VAL A 154 6.89 1.61 -10.12
CA VAL A 154 7.28 1.88 -8.73
C VAL A 154 7.24 3.39 -8.46
N ILE A 155 7.75 4.23 -9.38
CA ILE A 155 7.68 5.69 -9.25
C ILE A 155 6.23 6.16 -9.27
N GLU A 156 5.43 5.71 -10.23
CA GLU A 156 4.01 6.06 -10.34
C GLU A 156 3.25 5.73 -9.04
N THR A 157 3.54 4.56 -8.47
CA THR A 157 2.94 4.12 -7.21
C THR A 157 3.42 4.95 -6.01
N ILE A 158 4.72 5.27 -5.96
CA ILE A 158 5.29 6.12 -4.92
C ILE A 158 4.68 7.52 -4.97
N ILE A 159 4.58 8.10 -6.17
CA ILE A 159 3.97 9.41 -6.36
C ILE A 159 2.53 9.39 -5.87
N GLU A 160 1.73 8.39 -6.28
CA GLU A 160 0.36 8.23 -5.79
C GLU A 160 0.30 8.07 -4.26
N SER A 161 1.27 7.38 -3.64
CA SER A 161 1.29 7.21 -2.19
C SER A 161 1.61 8.47 -1.40
N VAL A 162 2.34 9.41 -1.98
CA VAL A 162 2.76 10.65 -1.30
C VAL A 162 2.01 11.89 -1.81
N GLY A 163 1.38 11.78 -2.98
CA GLY A 163 0.76 12.87 -3.73
C GLY A 163 -0.59 13.35 -3.17
N ASP A 164 -1.23 12.56 -2.30
CA ASP A 164 -2.52 12.87 -1.68
C ASP A 164 -2.56 14.24 -0.95
N ASN A 165 -1.41 14.85 -0.65
CA ASN A 165 -1.34 16.12 0.08
C ASN A 165 -1.26 17.40 -0.75
N TYR A 166 -1.15 17.38 -2.09
CA TYR A 166 -0.74 18.58 -2.84
C TYR A 166 -1.71 19.11 -3.91
N ASP A 167 -2.81 18.42 -4.24
CA ASP A 167 -3.92 19.05 -4.95
C ASP A 167 -5.26 18.58 -4.36
N SER A 168 -5.80 19.39 -3.45
CA SER A 168 -7.07 19.16 -2.74
C SER A 168 -8.23 18.83 -3.68
N ASN A 169 -8.13 19.18 -4.96
CA ASN A 169 -9.16 18.92 -5.95
C ASN A 169 -9.35 17.43 -6.26
N CYS A 170 -8.28 16.63 -6.22
CA CYS A 170 -8.36 15.19 -6.43
C CYS A 170 -9.03 14.47 -5.26
N ALA A 171 -8.61 14.79 -4.04
CA ALA A 171 -9.24 14.28 -2.83
C ALA A 171 -10.73 14.67 -2.78
N LEU A 172 -11.06 15.92 -3.08
CA LEU A 172 -12.45 16.39 -3.15
C LEU A 172 -13.26 15.67 -4.24
N ALA A 173 -12.68 15.44 -5.42
CA ALA A 173 -13.35 14.72 -6.50
C ALA A 173 -13.57 13.23 -6.16
N ILE A 174 -12.63 12.61 -5.43
CA ILE A 174 -12.78 11.26 -4.88
C ILE A 174 -13.92 11.22 -3.85
N GLU A 175 -13.96 12.18 -2.93
CA GLU A 175 -15.01 12.31 -1.91
C GLU A 175 -16.40 12.58 -2.51
N ALA A 176 -16.46 13.26 -3.66
CA ALA A 176 -17.71 13.56 -4.35
C ALA A 176 -18.37 12.32 -5.00
N CYS A 177 -17.67 11.19 -5.13
CA CYS A 177 -18.25 9.97 -5.69
C CYS A 177 -19.14 9.23 -4.67
N GLU A 178 -20.45 9.45 -4.74
CA GLU A 178 -21.45 8.84 -3.83
C GLU A 178 -21.39 7.31 -3.76
N PHE A 179 -21.10 6.64 -4.89
CA PHE A 179 -21.00 5.17 -4.98
C PHE A 179 -19.54 4.67 -5.01
N GLY A 180 -18.59 5.55 -4.71
CA GLY A 180 -17.16 5.29 -4.74
C GLY A 180 -16.52 5.49 -6.11
N VAL A 181 -15.20 5.43 -6.12
CA VAL A 181 -14.37 5.67 -7.32
C VAL A 181 -14.17 4.39 -8.10
N GLN A 182 -14.35 4.45 -9.41
CA GLN A 182 -13.98 3.40 -10.35
C GLN A 182 -12.50 3.51 -10.70
N SER A 183 -12.07 4.66 -11.22
CA SER A 183 -10.68 4.91 -11.58
C SER A 183 -10.28 6.38 -11.50
N ILE A 184 -8.97 6.61 -11.40
CA ILE A 184 -8.34 7.93 -11.40
C ILE A 184 -7.33 8.00 -12.53
N GLN A 185 -7.42 9.05 -13.36
CA GLN A 185 -6.39 9.39 -14.32
C GLN A 185 -5.59 10.58 -13.81
N ILE A 186 -4.30 10.38 -13.56
CA ILE A 186 -3.40 11.41 -13.05
C ILE A 186 -2.79 12.16 -14.24
N ILE A 187 -2.89 13.49 -14.22
CA ILE A 187 -2.37 14.42 -15.23
C ILE A 187 -1.17 15.15 -14.61
N ASP A 188 0.01 14.75 -15.05
CA ASP A 188 1.29 15.14 -14.48
C ASP A 188 1.78 16.51 -14.97
N GLN A 189 2.04 17.44 -14.04
CA GLN A 189 2.85 18.66 -14.25
C GLN A 189 4.13 18.68 -13.37
N GLY A 190 4.40 17.58 -12.67
CA GLY A 190 5.41 17.37 -11.64
C GLY A 190 5.02 16.15 -10.79
N TRP A 191 6.00 15.39 -10.34
CA TRP A 191 5.83 14.23 -9.44
C TRP A 191 5.23 14.64 -8.11
N PHE A 192 5.67 15.75 -7.52
CA PHE A 192 5.21 16.20 -6.20
C PHE A 192 4.71 17.64 -6.22
N SER A 193 4.64 18.25 -7.39
CA SER A 193 4.16 19.61 -7.61
C SER A 193 3.08 19.60 -8.68
N SER A 194 1.91 20.14 -8.34
CA SER A 194 0.85 20.48 -9.30
C SER A 194 0.28 19.29 -10.12
N ALA A 195 0.16 18.11 -9.51
CA ALA A 195 -0.55 17.00 -10.12
C ALA A 195 -2.06 17.25 -10.09
N SER A 196 -2.71 17.23 -11.26
CA SER A 196 -4.17 17.26 -11.36
C SER A 196 -4.68 15.86 -11.70
N CYS A 197 -5.97 15.59 -11.53
CA CYS A 197 -6.54 14.31 -11.91
C CYS A 197 -7.96 14.42 -12.46
N THR A 198 -8.36 13.38 -13.19
CA THR A 198 -9.73 13.09 -13.59
C THR A 198 -10.21 11.89 -12.79
N VAL A 199 -11.31 12.04 -12.06
CA VAL A 199 -11.94 10.97 -11.29
C VAL A 199 -13.15 10.43 -12.04
N ILE A 200 -13.25 9.10 -12.16
CA ILE A 200 -14.39 8.39 -12.73
C ILE A 200 -15.10 7.67 -11.59
N CYS A 201 -16.33 8.08 -11.27
CA CYS A 201 -17.16 7.43 -10.25
C CYS A 201 -17.82 6.14 -10.78
N LYS A 202 -18.28 5.27 -9.88
CA LYS A 202 -19.05 4.07 -10.21
C LYS A 202 -20.49 4.34 -10.61
#